data_AF-A0A6A6DQC6-F1
#
_entry.id   AF-A0A6A6DQC6-F1
#
_cell.length_a   1.000
_cell.length_b   1.000
_cell.length_c   1.000
_cell.angle_alpha   90.00
_cell.angle_beta   90.00
_cell.angle_gamma   90.00
#
_symmetry.space_group_name_H-M   'P 1'
#
loop_
_entity.id
_entity.type
_entity.pdbx_description
1 polymer ?
#
loop_
_entity_poly.entity_id
_entity_poly.type
_entity_poly.pdbx_seq_one_letter_code
_entity_poly.pdbx_strand_id
1 'polypeptide(L)' 'MINKKNIIEKGWGNRANFQASYGLKMTPDDLEEGDAILEAMQRQDRDAGNP' A
#
# COMPACT_ATOMS: atom_id res chain seq x y z
N MET A 1 13.66 -7.38 -1.05
CA MET A 1 12.43 -6.92 -1.74
C MET A 1 11.31 -6.85 -0.71
N ILE A 2 10.81 -5.65 -0.41
CA ILE A 2 9.69 -5.47 0.52
C ILE A 2 8.41 -5.90 -0.22
N ASN A 3 7.78 -6.99 0.23
CA ASN A 3 6.57 -7.52 -0.38
C ASN A 3 5.36 -6.61 -0.03
N LYS A 4 4.54 -6.19 -1.00
CA LYS A 4 3.40 -5.26 -0.79
C LYS A 4 2.48 -5.73 0.35
N LYS A 5 2.21 -7.04 0.42
CA LYS A 5 1.41 -7.67 1.49
C LYS A 5 2.01 -7.46 2.88
N ASN A 6 3.33 -7.57 3.01
CA ASN A 6 4.01 -7.39 4.30
C ASN A 6 3.94 -5.94 4.80
N ILE A 7 3.92 -4.95 3.89
CA ILE A 7 3.74 -3.53 4.24
C ILE A 7 2.33 -3.31 4.79
N ILE A 8 1.33 -3.80 4.07
CA ILE A 8 -0.08 -3.70 4.46
C ILE A 8 -0.30 -4.39 5.81
N GLU A 9 0.19 -5.61 5.98
CA GLU A 9 0.03 -6.36 7.23
C GLU A 9 0.73 -5.67 8.41
N LYS A 10 1.95 -5.16 8.24
CA LYS A 10 2.68 -4.50 9.32
C LYS A 10 2.14 -3.11 9.67
N GLY A 11 1.64 -2.37 8.68
CA GLY A 11 1.13 -1.01 8.90
C GLY A 11 -0.36 -0.95 9.26
N TRP A 12 -1.19 -1.75 8.58
CA TRP A 12 -2.65 -1.69 8.66
C TRP A 12 -3.31 -3.03 9.04
N GLY A 13 -2.54 -4.11 9.14
CA GLY A 13 -3.04 -5.46 9.41
C GLY A 13 -3.64 -6.16 8.19
N ASN A 14 -4.46 -5.47 7.39
CA ASN A 14 -5.07 -6.03 6.19
C ASN A 14 -5.40 -4.95 5.14
N ARG A 15 -5.78 -5.40 3.93
CA ARG A 15 -6.08 -4.50 2.81
C ARG A 15 -7.30 -3.60 3.07
N ALA A 16 -8.34 -4.10 3.73
CA ALA A 16 -9.55 -3.30 3.98
C ALA A 16 -9.25 -2.12 4.91
N ASN A 17 -8.44 -2.33 5.95
CA ASN A 17 -7.99 -1.26 6.85
C ASN A 17 -7.10 -0.25 6.11
N PHE A 18 -6.21 -0.72 5.23
CA PHE A 18 -5.42 0.15 4.37
C PHE A 18 -6.33 1.02 3.49
N GLN A 19 -7.23 0.43 2.72
CA GLN A 19 -8.17 1.18 1.86
C GLN A 19 -8.95 2.22 2.68
N ALA A 20 -9.54 1.80 3.80
CA ALA A 20 -10.32 2.68 4.67
C ALA A 20 -9.51 3.86 5.20
N SER A 21 -8.22 3.67 5.52
CA SER A 21 -7.36 4.76 5.99
C SER A 21 -7.08 5.85 4.94
N TYR A 22 -7.21 5.50 3.66
CA TYR A 22 -7.10 6.43 2.52
C TYR A 22 -8.47 6.86 1.98
N GLY A 23 -9.57 6.51 2.66
CA GLY A 23 -10.93 6.81 2.21
C GLY A 23 -11.40 5.97 1.02
N LEU A 24 -10.67 4.91 0.68
CA LEU A 24 -10.93 4.01 -0.44
C LEU A 24 -11.87 2.86 -0.02
N LYS A 25 -12.67 2.38 -0.97
CA LYS A 25 -13.54 1.22 -0.85
C LYS A 25 -12.87 -0.03 -1.40
N MET A 26 -13.58 -1.16 -1.32
CA MET A 26 -13.17 -2.45 -1.89
C MET A 26 -13.77 -2.68 -3.29
N THR A 27 -13.99 -1.60 -4.05
CA THR A 27 -14.37 -1.63 -5.46
C THR A 27 -13.12 -1.80 -6.34
N PRO A 28 -13.25 -2.36 -7.56
CA PRO A 28 -12.11 -2.52 -8.46
C PRO A 28 -11.31 -1.22 -8.67
N ASP A 29 -11.99 -0.11 -8.97
CA ASP A 29 -11.37 1.19 -9.22
C ASP A 29 -10.55 1.68 -8.00
N ASP A 30 -11.15 1.64 -6.81
CA ASP A 30 -10.49 2.05 -5.57
C ASP A 30 -9.32 1.10 -5.20
N LEU A 31 -9.39 -0.17 -5.58
CA LEU A 31 -8.28 -1.11 -5.38
C LEU A 31 -7.09 -0.78 -6.28
N GLU A 32 -7.33 -0.38 -7.52
CA GLU A 32 -6.27 0.10 -8.43
C GLU A 32 -5.61 1.37 -7.88
N GLU A 33 -6.40 2.31 -7.35
CA GLU A 33 -5.85 3.50 -6.68
C GLU A 33 -4.99 3.13 -5.47
N GLY A 34 -5.48 2.22 -4.62
CA GLY A 34 -4.71 1.75 -3.47
C GLY A 34 -3.41 1.02 -3.87
N ASP A 35 -3.42 0.31 -5.00
CA ASP A 35 -2.19 -0.32 -5.54
C ASP A 35 -1.19 0.72 -6.03
N ALA A 36 -1.64 1.80 -6.67
CA ALA A 36 -0.79 2.91 -7.09
C ALA A 36 -0.13 3.61 -5.89
N ILE A 37 -0.87 3.81 -4.78
CA ILE A 37 -0.31 4.35 -3.53
C ILE A 37 0.80 3.43 -3.00
N LEU A 38 0.55 2.13 -2.92
CA LEU A 38 1.55 1.17 -2.44
C LEU A 38 2.81 1.15 -3.32
N GLU A 39 2.65 1.29 -4.64
CA GLU A 39 3.79 1.40 -5.54
C GLU A 39 4.59 2.68 -5.34
N ALA A 40 3.93 3.81 -5.12
CA ALA A 40 4.61 5.07 -4.82
C ALA A 40 5.42 4.95 -3.52
N MET A 41 4.85 4.36 -2.47
CA MET A 41 5.55 4.11 -1.19
C MET A 41 6.77 3.21 -1.38
N GLN A 42 6.64 2.12 -2.16
CA GLN A 42 7.75 1.22 -2.45
C GLN A 42 8.88 1.89 -3.24
N ARG A 43 8.54 2.78 -4.19
CA ARG A 43 9.53 3.56 -4.93
C ARG A 43 10.25 4.55 -4.01
N GLN A 44 9.50 5.25 -3.16
CA GLN A 44 10.06 6.19 -2.20
C GLN A 44 11.03 5.51 -1.22
N ASP A 45 10.67 4.36 -0.66
CA ASP A 45 11.55 3.59 0.25
C ASP A 45 12.84 3.14 -0.45
N ARG A 46 12.73 2.72 -1.72
CA ARG A 46 13.88 2.31 -2.54
C ARG A 46 14.80 3.49 -2.84
N ASP A 47 14.23 4.63 -3.21
CA ASP A 47 14.99 5.82 -3.62
C ASP A 47 15.57 6.57 -2.40
N ALA A 48 14.97 6.41 -1.22
CA ALA A 48 15.48 6.94 0.05
C ALA A 48 16.72 6.19 0.59
N GLY A 49 17.18 5.13 -0.08
CA GLY A 49 18.47 4.49 0.22
C GLY A 49 18.51 3.67 1.51
N ASN A 50 17.40 3.05 1.91
CA ASN A 50 17.44 1.99 2.92
C ASN A 50 17.31 0.61 2.23
N PRO A 51 18.43 -0.04 1.85
CA PRO A 51 18.43 -1.36 1.24
C PRO A 51 17.87 -2.47 2.16
#